data_AF-A0AAV2AJB1-F1
#
_entry.id   AF-A0AAV2AJB1-F1
#
_cell.length_a   1.000
_cell.length_b   1.000
_cell.length_c   1.000
_cell.angle_alpha   90.00
_cell.angle_beta   90.00
_cell.angle_gamma   90.00
#
_symmetry.space_group_name_H-M   'P 1'
#
loop_
_entity.id
_entity.type
_entity.pdbx_description
1 polymer ?
#
loop_
_entity_poly.entity_id
_entity_poly.type
_entity_poly.pdbx_seq_one_letter_code
_entity_poly.pdbx_strand_id
1 'polypeptide(L)'
;SECARNSIFLQSGLEIATTITNANAARFQIPIPINDGIKSLEKPYYDVAVDPETSQLTITRKATKTIIFKTKLSQLVYSDQFLQLSTYLPSSYLYGIGETSGKFLRNLNWTRTLLFNSDRAPTPNFPTYGSHPFYLSLEEDGNANGLFLFNCNAMDVILQPTPAITFRPIGGIFDFFIMLGPSPSNVVQQYTNIVGRTFMPPYWSLGFHLCRFGYGSLDKTNKTLQRNIDAGILIDVQWNDIDYMNKSKDFTYDEDKFADLPDFVEYLHSNGMHYVIMTDPGISSSEESGTYPPYDDGVEDDLFIKNPNGTQFVGKVWTDGGTVFPDFSHPKINGYWAKQLANFYNIVKYDGIWIDMNEPSNFFNGGSNGCMNSSYEDPPYVPNGDSNLPLYHKTICMTAKHYSTLHYNEHNLMAFREAIATNQALKNIRKKRPFIISRASFAGQGRESGHWNGDISSTWSDMRYTI
;
A
#
# COMPACT_ATOMS: atom_id res chain seq x y z
N SER A 1 17.12 -21.11 16.66
CA SER A 1 17.34 -20.87 15.22
C SER A 1 16.47 -21.83 14.45
N GLU A 2 15.67 -21.34 13.52
CA GLU A 2 14.90 -22.22 12.63
C GLU A 2 15.81 -22.81 11.57
N CYS A 3 15.50 -24.02 11.08
CA CYS A 3 16.24 -24.61 9.97
C CYS A 3 15.80 -23.94 8.67
N ALA A 4 16.59 -23.01 8.16
CA ALA A 4 16.30 -22.30 6.92
C ALA A 4 16.68 -23.14 5.69
N ARG A 5 15.80 -23.18 4.70
CA ARG A 5 16.05 -23.75 3.37
C ARG A 5 16.11 -22.63 2.35
N ASN A 6 17.26 -22.48 1.68
CA ASN A 6 17.39 -21.57 0.54
C ASN A 6 17.04 -22.31 -0.76
N SER A 7 16.16 -21.72 -1.56
CA SER A 7 15.82 -22.18 -2.89
C SER A 7 16.06 -21.03 -3.88
N ILE A 8 16.93 -21.26 -4.86
CA ILE A 8 17.22 -20.29 -5.93
C ILE A 8 16.52 -20.76 -7.20
N PHE A 9 15.64 -19.92 -7.73
CA PHE A 9 14.91 -20.15 -8.96
C PHE A 9 15.41 -19.18 -10.04
N LEU A 10 15.94 -19.73 -11.12
CA LEU A 10 16.34 -18.96 -12.30
C LEU A 10 15.08 -18.63 -13.10
N GLN A 11 14.52 -17.44 -12.93
CA GLN A 11 13.22 -17.07 -13.50
C GLN A 11 13.31 -16.72 -14.99
N SER A 12 14.30 -15.91 -15.38
CA SER A 12 14.54 -15.56 -16.78
C SER A 12 16.02 -15.20 -16.97
N GLY A 13 16.42 -14.79 -18.18
CA GLY A 13 17.80 -14.38 -18.43
C GLY A 13 18.18 -13.10 -17.69
N LEU A 14 17.18 -12.31 -17.26
CA LEU A 14 17.32 -10.99 -16.65
C LEU A 14 16.72 -10.90 -15.24
N GLU A 15 16.06 -11.96 -14.77
CA GLU A 15 15.36 -11.98 -13.46
C GLU A 15 15.72 -13.25 -12.68
N ILE A 16 15.92 -13.08 -11.38
CA ILE A 16 16.21 -14.16 -10.44
C ILE A 16 15.21 -14.09 -9.31
N ALA A 17 14.61 -15.22 -8.94
CA ALA A 17 13.95 -15.36 -7.65
C ALA A 17 14.80 -16.18 -6.70
N THR A 18 14.89 -15.73 -5.44
CA THR A 18 15.49 -16.52 -4.38
C THR A 18 14.60 -16.44 -3.15
N THR A 19 14.22 -17.61 -2.66
CA THR A 19 13.29 -17.74 -1.54
C THR A 19 13.98 -18.49 -0.41
N ILE A 20 13.95 -17.93 0.79
CA ILE A 20 14.45 -18.57 2.01
C ILE A 20 13.26 -18.84 2.92
N THR A 21 12.91 -20.11 3.07
CA THR A 21 11.79 -20.58 3.88
C THR A 21 12.28 -21.35 5.11
N ASN A 22 11.39 -21.59 6.06
CA ASN A 22 11.64 -22.60 7.10
C ASN A 22 11.39 -23.99 6.51
N ALA A 23 12.37 -24.89 6.68
CA ALA A 23 12.32 -26.26 6.16
C ALA A 23 11.28 -27.14 6.87
N ASN A 24 10.92 -26.79 8.11
CA ASN A 24 10.16 -27.62 9.04
C ASN A 24 8.75 -27.09 9.32
N ALA A 25 8.46 -25.83 8.98
CA ALA A 25 7.16 -25.21 9.21
C ALA A 25 6.82 -24.19 8.11
N ALA A 26 5.56 -24.15 7.70
CA ALA A 26 5.08 -23.11 6.80
C ALA A 26 5.04 -21.76 7.55
N ARG A 27 5.57 -20.71 6.92
CA ARG A 27 5.49 -19.32 7.39
C ARG A 27 4.52 -18.54 6.52
N PHE A 28 4.05 -17.41 7.04
CA PHE A 28 3.21 -16.50 6.26
C PHE A 28 3.91 -16.09 4.97
N GLN A 29 3.17 -16.15 3.87
CA GLN A 29 3.55 -15.68 2.55
C GLN A 29 2.39 -14.87 2.01
N ILE A 30 2.70 -13.80 1.28
CA ILE A 30 1.69 -12.91 0.73
C ILE A 30 0.80 -13.70 -0.23
N PRO A 31 -0.52 -13.86 0.04
CA PRO A 31 -1.40 -14.65 -0.80
C PRO A 31 -1.97 -13.78 -1.91
N ILE A 32 -1.10 -13.04 -2.62
CA ILE A 32 -1.43 -12.22 -3.78
C ILE A 32 -0.54 -12.71 -4.93
N PRO A 33 -1.12 -13.15 -6.05
CA PRO A 33 -0.34 -13.67 -7.16
C PRO A 33 0.48 -12.55 -7.80
N ILE A 34 1.77 -12.82 -7.98
CA ILE A 34 2.68 -12.03 -8.80
C ILE A 34 3.06 -12.83 -10.05
N ASN A 35 3.46 -12.14 -11.10
CA ASN A 35 3.97 -12.79 -12.30
C ASN A 35 5.43 -13.17 -12.06
N ASP A 36 5.63 -14.39 -11.57
CA ASP A 36 6.96 -14.96 -11.35
C ASP A 36 7.71 -15.31 -12.65
N GLY A 37 7.02 -15.24 -13.80
CA GLY A 37 7.61 -15.19 -15.13
C GLY A 37 8.53 -16.36 -15.48
N ILE A 38 8.47 -17.48 -14.74
CA ILE A 38 9.43 -18.59 -14.84
C ILE A 38 9.45 -19.13 -16.28
N LYS A 39 10.48 -18.74 -17.02
CA LYS A 39 10.84 -19.30 -18.31
C LYS A 39 12.28 -19.76 -18.21
N SER A 40 12.48 -21.08 -18.23
CA SER A 40 13.82 -21.66 -18.35
C SER A 40 14.48 -21.10 -19.61
N LEU A 41 15.47 -20.23 -19.41
CA LEU A 41 16.32 -19.71 -20.47
C LEU A 41 17.66 -20.42 -20.40
N GLU A 42 18.12 -20.95 -21.52
CA GLU A 42 19.36 -21.74 -21.62
C GLU A 42 20.63 -20.90 -21.37
N LYS A 43 20.55 -19.56 -21.37
CA LYS A 43 21.70 -18.65 -21.21
C LYS A 43 21.36 -17.39 -20.38
N PRO A 44 21.49 -17.41 -19.04
CA PRO A 44 21.26 -16.24 -18.21
C PRO A 44 22.36 -15.17 -18.39
N TYR A 45 22.03 -13.88 -18.22
CA TYR A 45 22.98 -12.76 -18.27
C TYR A 45 23.76 -12.54 -16.96
N TYR A 46 23.59 -13.46 -16.01
CA TYR A 46 24.20 -13.44 -14.69
C TYR A 46 24.83 -14.80 -14.36
N ASP A 47 25.80 -14.78 -13.47
CA ASP A 47 26.39 -15.94 -12.81
C ASP A 47 25.90 -15.97 -11.35
N VAL A 48 25.53 -17.16 -10.86
CA VAL A 48 25.21 -17.40 -9.45
C VAL A 48 26.25 -18.35 -8.89
N ALA A 49 26.90 -17.96 -7.80
CA ALA A 49 27.90 -18.78 -7.12
C ALA A 49 27.63 -18.82 -5.62
N VAL A 50 27.80 -19.99 -5.02
CA VAL A 50 27.85 -20.18 -3.58
C VAL A 50 29.23 -20.70 -3.23
N ASP A 51 29.99 -19.92 -2.48
CA ASP A 51 31.28 -20.36 -1.95
C ASP A 51 31.02 -21.31 -0.77
N PRO A 52 31.43 -22.59 -0.86
CA PRO A 52 31.17 -23.58 0.19
C PRO A 52 31.95 -23.33 1.47
N GLU A 53 33.11 -22.66 1.41
CA GLU A 53 33.94 -22.40 2.59
C GLU A 53 33.41 -21.20 3.37
N THR A 54 33.04 -20.13 2.67
CA THR A 54 32.56 -18.90 3.30
C THR A 54 31.04 -18.83 3.43
N SER A 55 30.31 -19.76 2.82
CA SER A 55 28.85 -19.74 2.66
C SER A 55 28.36 -18.43 2.02
N GLN A 56 29.16 -17.85 1.13
CA GLN A 56 28.83 -16.60 0.46
C GLN A 56 28.05 -16.87 -0.83
N LEU A 57 26.82 -16.38 -0.91
CA LEU A 57 26.04 -16.34 -2.14
C LEU A 57 26.34 -15.05 -2.89
N THR A 58 26.74 -15.16 -4.15
CA THR A 58 27.08 -14.04 -5.03
C THR A 58 26.33 -14.17 -6.35
N ILE A 59 25.76 -13.06 -6.81
CA ILE A 59 25.17 -12.92 -8.14
C ILE A 59 25.94 -11.83 -8.87
N THR A 60 26.42 -12.17 -10.07
CA THR A 60 27.33 -11.32 -10.85
C THR A 60 26.80 -11.10 -12.26
N ARG A 61 26.79 -9.86 -12.75
CA ARG A 61 26.51 -9.54 -14.16
C ARG A 61 27.61 -10.11 -15.05
N LYS A 62 27.28 -10.97 -16.01
CA LYS A 62 28.29 -11.65 -16.85
C LYS A 62 29.15 -10.71 -17.68
N ALA A 63 28.49 -9.70 -18.27
CA ALA A 63 29.11 -8.81 -19.25
C ALA A 63 30.20 -7.92 -18.65
N THR A 64 29.99 -7.43 -17.43
CA THR A 64 30.85 -6.42 -16.77
C THR A 64 31.60 -6.99 -15.57
N LYS A 65 31.19 -8.17 -15.08
CA LYS A 65 31.64 -8.77 -13.83
C LYS A 65 31.25 -7.98 -12.57
N THR A 66 30.30 -7.04 -12.68
CA THR A 66 29.73 -6.33 -11.52
C THR A 66 29.01 -7.31 -10.60
N ILE A 67 29.31 -7.28 -9.30
CA ILE A 67 28.56 -8.02 -8.27
C ILE A 67 27.31 -7.23 -7.93
N ILE A 68 26.13 -7.79 -8.24
CA ILE A 68 24.83 -7.12 -8.02
C ILE A 68 24.17 -7.54 -6.71
N PHE A 69 24.51 -8.72 -6.21
CA PHE A 69 24.04 -9.22 -4.92
C PHE A 69 25.12 -10.09 -4.31
N LYS A 70 25.41 -9.87 -3.02
CA LYS A 70 26.43 -10.62 -2.29
C LYS A 70 26.05 -10.66 -0.82
N THR A 71 25.69 -11.85 -0.35
CA THR A 71 25.29 -12.08 1.03
C THR A 71 26.07 -13.25 1.62
N LYS A 72 26.36 -13.17 2.92
CA LYS A 72 26.99 -14.26 3.66
C LYS A 72 25.90 -15.05 4.38
N LEU A 73 25.57 -16.24 3.89
CA LEU A 73 24.48 -17.06 4.42
C LEU A 73 24.74 -17.49 5.87
N SER A 74 26.00 -17.56 6.31
CA SER A 74 26.34 -17.84 7.71
C SER A 74 25.98 -16.70 8.68
N GLN A 75 25.64 -15.51 8.17
CA GLN A 75 25.20 -14.34 8.95
C GLN A 75 23.69 -14.09 8.83
N LEU A 76 22.98 -14.93 8.08
CA LEU A 76 21.53 -14.89 8.00
C LEU A 76 20.93 -15.10 9.39
N VAL A 77 20.07 -14.18 9.83
CA VAL A 77 19.20 -14.42 10.98
C VAL A 77 17.83 -14.81 10.45
N TYR A 78 17.34 -15.96 10.90
CA TYR A 78 16.03 -16.47 10.51
C TYR A 78 15.34 -17.03 11.76
N SER A 79 14.45 -16.22 12.32
CA SER A 79 13.65 -16.53 13.50
C SER A 79 12.21 -16.10 13.28
N ASP A 80 11.32 -16.48 14.19
CA ASP A 80 9.90 -16.31 13.99
C ASP A 80 9.45 -14.85 13.81
N GLN A 81 9.96 -13.95 14.65
CA GLN A 81 9.59 -12.53 14.64
C GLN A 81 10.77 -11.60 14.35
N PHE A 82 11.85 -12.14 13.76
CA PHE A 82 13.00 -11.35 13.32
C PHE A 82 13.80 -12.11 12.26
N LEU A 83 13.82 -11.54 11.06
CA LEU A 83 14.66 -12.01 9.97
C LEU A 83 15.68 -10.91 9.68
N GLN A 84 16.91 -11.28 9.29
CA GLN A 84 17.92 -10.31 8.88
C GLN A 84 18.77 -10.86 7.74
N LEU A 85 18.87 -10.09 6.66
CA LEU A 85 19.78 -10.34 5.56
C LEU A 85 20.42 -9.04 5.08
N SER A 86 21.73 -9.07 4.90
CA SER A 86 22.50 -7.96 4.33
C SER A 86 23.06 -8.33 2.97
N THR A 87 23.12 -7.37 2.05
CA THR A 87 23.83 -7.49 0.77
C THR A 87 24.60 -6.22 0.44
N TYR A 88 25.74 -6.39 -0.23
CA TYR A 88 26.46 -5.28 -0.85
C TYR A 88 25.64 -4.64 -1.97
N LEU A 89 25.86 -3.34 -2.17
CA LEU A 89 25.38 -2.59 -3.33
C LEU A 89 26.55 -2.35 -4.30
N PRO A 90 26.31 -2.32 -5.62
CA PRO A 90 27.38 -2.13 -6.60
C PRO A 90 27.89 -0.69 -6.71
N SER A 91 27.14 0.30 -6.20
CA SER A 91 27.57 1.70 -6.14
C SER A 91 26.85 2.44 -5.00
N SER A 92 27.14 3.74 -4.86
CA SER A 92 26.45 4.62 -3.91
C SER A 92 25.12 5.21 -4.41
N TYR A 93 24.70 4.87 -5.63
CA TYR A 93 23.50 5.42 -6.27
C TYR A 93 22.31 4.47 -6.12
N LEU A 94 21.43 4.78 -5.17
CA LEU A 94 20.28 3.96 -4.80
C LEU A 94 18.99 4.79 -4.79
N TYR A 95 17.91 4.24 -5.34
CA TYR A 95 16.59 4.87 -5.46
C TYR A 95 15.49 3.88 -5.04
N GLY A 96 14.35 4.37 -4.54
CA GLY A 96 13.24 3.53 -4.05
C GLY A 96 13.16 3.48 -2.53
N ILE A 97 12.66 2.37 -1.97
CA ILE A 97 12.43 2.18 -0.51
C ILE A 97 11.48 3.26 0.02
N GLY A 98 10.28 3.29 -0.53
CA GLY A 98 9.21 4.21 -0.15
C GLY A 98 8.14 3.52 0.69
N GLU A 99 7.24 4.27 1.32
CA GLU A 99 7.01 5.69 1.14
C GLU A 99 7.69 6.54 2.22
N THR A 100 8.52 7.50 1.79
CA THR A 100 9.25 8.40 2.69
C THR A 100 9.36 9.79 2.08
N SER A 101 9.25 10.83 2.90
CA SER A 101 9.56 12.20 2.48
C SER A 101 11.06 12.46 2.47
N GLY A 102 11.60 12.99 1.37
CA GLY A 102 13.00 13.35 1.26
C GLY A 102 13.53 13.37 -0.17
N LYS A 103 14.86 13.27 -0.30
CA LYS A 103 15.52 13.23 -1.61
C LYS A 103 15.26 11.88 -2.30
N PHE A 104 15.11 11.93 -3.63
CA PHE A 104 14.96 10.73 -4.46
C PHE A 104 16.18 9.78 -4.38
N LEU A 105 17.40 10.34 -4.44
CA LEU A 105 18.63 9.60 -4.17
C LEU A 105 18.77 9.32 -2.67
N ARG A 106 18.86 8.03 -2.30
CA ARG A 106 18.95 7.61 -0.90
C ARG A 106 20.31 7.92 -0.28
N ASN A 107 20.29 8.37 0.97
CA ASN A 107 21.50 8.52 1.76
C ASN A 107 21.96 7.15 2.27
N LEU A 108 23.21 6.78 2.01
CA LEU A 108 23.79 5.53 2.50
C LEU A 108 24.51 5.68 3.84
N ASN A 109 24.58 6.88 4.42
CA ASN A 109 25.25 7.09 5.69
C ASN A 109 24.35 6.70 6.87
N TRP A 110 24.35 5.40 7.20
CA TRP A 110 23.64 4.82 8.35
C TRP A 110 22.17 5.24 8.41
N THR A 111 21.51 5.24 7.25
CA THR A 111 20.11 5.64 7.14
C THR A 111 19.22 4.44 7.37
N ARG A 112 18.24 4.60 8.27
CA ARG A 112 17.23 3.59 8.58
C ARG A 112 15.88 4.06 8.03
N THR A 113 15.15 3.17 7.37
CA THR A 113 13.81 3.45 6.84
C THR A 113 12.86 2.36 7.31
N LEU A 114 11.77 2.77 7.95
CA LEU A 114 10.68 1.89 8.33
C LEU A 114 9.68 1.78 7.18
N LEU A 115 9.39 0.56 6.76
CA LEU A 115 8.27 0.23 5.89
C LEU A 115 7.14 -0.34 6.75
N PHE A 116 6.20 0.53 7.09
CA PHE A 116 4.98 0.22 7.82
C PHE A 116 3.99 1.36 7.56
N ASN A 117 2.86 1.07 6.91
CA ASN A 117 1.88 2.07 6.48
C ASN A 117 1.39 2.87 7.69
N SER A 118 1.35 4.20 7.58
CA SER A 118 1.05 5.06 8.71
C SER A 118 0.33 6.32 8.29
N ASP A 119 -0.78 6.62 8.96
CA ASP A 119 -1.48 7.88 8.83
C ASP A 119 -0.66 8.98 9.51
N ARG A 120 0.24 9.52 8.70
CA ARG A 120 1.16 10.56 9.09
C ARG A 120 1.51 11.43 7.90
N ALA A 121 1.23 12.73 8.06
CA ALA A 121 1.67 13.76 7.12
C ALA A 121 3.17 13.58 6.75
N PRO A 122 3.54 13.72 5.46
CA PRO A 122 4.89 13.38 5.01
C PRO A 122 5.98 14.12 5.77
N THR A 123 6.71 13.39 6.62
CA THR A 123 7.77 13.93 7.46
C THR A 123 9.07 13.20 7.17
N PRO A 124 10.20 13.90 6.94
CA PRO A 124 11.48 13.24 6.71
C PRO A 124 11.85 12.26 7.83
N ASN A 125 12.38 11.10 7.44
CA ASN A 125 12.80 9.99 8.31
C ASN A 125 11.69 9.21 9.02
N PHE A 126 10.41 9.52 8.77
CA PHE A 126 9.30 8.77 9.33
C PHE A 126 8.55 8.00 8.24
N PRO A 127 7.94 6.84 8.59
CA PRO A 127 7.06 6.15 7.67
C PRO A 127 5.83 7.02 7.36
N THR A 128 5.27 6.78 6.18
CA THR A 128 4.05 7.42 5.68
C THR A 128 3.12 6.34 5.14
N TYR A 129 2.33 6.61 4.12
CA TYR A 129 1.14 5.84 3.79
C TYR A 129 1.43 4.49 3.14
N GLY A 130 2.50 4.38 2.34
CA GLY A 130 2.83 3.17 1.60
C GLY A 130 4.11 2.44 2.04
N SER A 131 4.20 1.16 1.66
CA SER A 131 5.35 0.28 1.89
C SER A 131 5.77 -0.44 0.61
N HIS A 132 6.93 -0.06 0.07
CA HIS A 132 7.48 -0.53 -1.20
C HIS A 132 8.91 -1.03 -1.01
N PRO A 133 9.10 -2.31 -0.63
CA PRO A 133 10.40 -2.93 -0.42
C PRO A 133 11.14 -3.24 -1.75
N PHE A 134 11.19 -2.25 -2.64
CA PHE A 134 11.89 -2.28 -3.92
C PHE A 134 12.93 -1.17 -3.97
N TYR A 135 14.10 -1.48 -4.53
CA TYR A 135 15.09 -0.47 -4.89
C TYR A 135 15.63 -0.68 -6.31
N LEU A 136 16.11 0.42 -6.87
CA LEU A 136 16.92 0.48 -8.09
C LEU A 136 18.31 1.00 -7.72
N SER A 137 19.36 0.30 -8.16
CA SER A 137 20.75 0.71 -7.98
C SER A 137 21.42 0.92 -9.33
N LEU A 138 22.10 2.06 -9.51
CA LEU A 138 23.01 2.23 -10.63
C LEU A 138 24.32 1.50 -10.35
N GLU A 139 24.96 1.03 -11.39
CA GLU A 139 26.33 0.51 -11.39
C GLU A 139 27.29 1.63 -11.82
N GLU A 140 28.57 1.52 -11.48
CA GLU A 140 29.58 2.55 -11.79
C GLU A 140 29.76 2.80 -13.29
N ASP A 141 29.36 1.86 -14.14
CA ASP A 141 29.45 1.94 -15.60
C ASP A 141 28.16 2.44 -16.28
N GLY A 142 27.16 2.86 -15.49
CA GLY A 142 25.87 3.35 -15.98
C GLY A 142 24.83 2.26 -16.26
N ASN A 143 25.17 0.97 -16.10
CA ASN A 143 24.16 -0.07 -15.99
C ASN A 143 23.34 0.11 -14.70
N ALA A 144 22.25 -0.63 -14.58
CA ALA A 144 21.38 -0.63 -13.42
C ALA A 144 20.88 -2.04 -13.12
N ASN A 145 20.59 -2.27 -11.85
CA ASN A 145 19.87 -3.43 -11.36
C ASN A 145 18.80 -2.96 -10.38
N GLY A 146 17.93 -3.88 -9.98
CA GLY A 146 17.02 -3.65 -8.87
C GLY A 146 16.79 -4.92 -8.08
N LEU A 147 16.25 -4.75 -6.89
CA LEU A 147 15.84 -5.85 -6.02
C LEU A 147 14.53 -5.49 -5.37
N PHE A 148 13.59 -6.43 -5.40
CA PHE A 148 12.31 -6.38 -4.72
C PHE A 148 12.24 -7.51 -3.70
N LEU A 149 11.93 -7.18 -2.45
CA LEU A 149 11.65 -8.17 -1.41
C LEU A 149 10.13 -8.29 -1.26
N PHE A 150 9.56 -9.43 -1.65
CA PHE A 150 8.13 -9.71 -1.52
C PHE A 150 7.80 -10.14 -0.08
N ASN A 151 7.79 -9.15 0.82
CA ASN A 151 7.44 -9.28 2.23
C ASN A 151 6.69 -8.00 2.66
N CYS A 152 5.59 -8.16 3.40
CA CYS A 152 4.72 -7.06 3.81
C CYS A 152 4.70 -6.85 5.33
N ASN A 153 5.46 -7.62 6.11
CA ASN A 153 5.60 -7.35 7.53
C ASN A 153 6.32 -6.00 7.76
N ALA A 154 6.09 -5.40 8.92
CA ALA A 154 6.86 -4.22 9.32
C ALA A 154 8.36 -4.53 9.22
N MET A 155 9.13 -3.64 8.59
CA MET A 155 10.55 -3.88 8.41
C MET A 155 11.37 -2.61 8.45
N ASP A 156 12.57 -2.72 9.01
CA ASP A 156 13.60 -1.75 8.73
C ASP A 156 14.40 -2.13 7.49
N VAL A 157 14.68 -1.12 6.69
CA VAL A 157 15.69 -1.16 5.64
C VAL A 157 16.82 -0.21 6.04
N ILE A 158 18.02 -0.76 6.24
CA ILE A 158 19.18 -0.02 6.74
C ILE A 158 20.22 0.09 5.64
N LEU A 159 20.66 1.32 5.36
CA LEU A 159 21.65 1.67 4.36
C LEU A 159 22.95 2.10 5.04
N GLN A 160 24.09 1.56 4.59
CA GLN A 160 25.41 1.83 5.16
C GLN A 160 26.42 2.24 4.07
N PRO A 161 27.49 3.01 4.40
CA PRO A 161 28.41 3.61 3.41
C PRO A 161 29.27 2.64 2.62
N THR A 162 29.30 1.35 2.98
CA THR A 162 30.25 0.36 2.44
C THR A 162 30.27 0.22 0.91
N PRO A 163 29.24 0.52 0.09
CA PRO A 163 27.80 0.65 0.30
C PRO A 163 27.09 -0.71 0.48
N ALA A 164 26.12 -0.80 1.38
CA ALA A 164 25.33 -2.03 1.58
C ALA A 164 23.93 -1.72 2.12
N ILE A 165 23.06 -2.72 2.02
CA ILE A 165 21.67 -2.68 2.48
C ILE A 165 21.38 -3.89 3.37
N THR A 166 20.64 -3.68 4.45
CA THR A 166 20.18 -4.73 5.36
C THR A 166 18.65 -4.65 5.50
N PHE A 167 17.97 -5.78 5.29
CA PHE A 167 16.54 -5.94 5.53
C PHE A 167 16.32 -6.59 6.89
N ARG A 168 15.41 -6.03 7.70
CA ARG A 168 15.00 -6.56 9.01
C ARG A 168 13.47 -6.64 9.15
N PRO A 169 12.79 -7.54 8.42
CA PRO A 169 11.37 -7.76 8.64
C PRO A 169 11.12 -8.55 9.93
N ILE A 170 9.99 -8.28 10.56
CA ILE A 170 9.57 -8.96 11.79
C ILE A 170 8.68 -10.19 11.55
N GLY A 171 8.58 -10.65 10.32
CA GLY A 171 7.75 -11.81 10.00
C GLY A 171 7.90 -12.26 8.56
N GLY A 172 7.08 -13.24 8.18
CA GLY A 172 7.05 -13.77 6.83
C GLY A 172 8.32 -14.51 6.46
N ILE A 173 8.72 -14.40 5.18
CA ILE A 173 9.91 -15.05 4.62
C ILE A 173 10.76 -14.04 3.84
N PHE A 174 11.96 -14.44 3.43
CA PHE A 174 12.69 -13.73 2.39
C PHE A 174 12.32 -14.30 1.04
N ASP A 175 11.66 -13.50 0.20
CA ASP A 175 11.32 -13.82 -1.17
C ASP A 175 11.78 -12.68 -2.09
N PHE A 176 12.98 -12.82 -2.65
CA PHE A 176 13.64 -11.75 -3.39
C PHE A 176 13.51 -11.97 -4.90
N PHE A 177 13.24 -10.88 -5.61
CA PHE A 177 13.29 -10.77 -7.06
C PHE A 177 14.39 -9.78 -7.44
N ILE A 178 15.33 -10.21 -8.27
CA ILE A 178 16.49 -9.41 -8.69
C ILE A 178 16.40 -9.17 -10.19
N MET A 179 16.41 -7.90 -10.60
CA MET A 179 16.27 -7.44 -11.98
C MET A 179 17.59 -6.90 -12.51
N LEU A 180 18.04 -7.36 -13.67
CA LEU A 180 19.34 -6.98 -14.26
C LEU A 180 19.32 -5.72 -15.14
N GLY A 181 18.19 -5.08 -15.44
CA GLY A 181 18.19 -3.92 -16.35
C GLY A 181 18.50 -4.31 -17.81
N PRO A 182 19.44 -3.66 -18.53
CA PRO A 182 20.57 -2.90 -17.99
C PRO A 182 20.32 -1.40 -17.78
N SER A 183 19.34 -0.78 -18.44
CA SER A 183 19.02 0.63 -18.16
C SER A 183 18.09 0.75 -16.94
N PRO A 184 18.05 1.91 -16.25
CA PRO A 184 17.08 2.14 -15.18
C PRO A 184 15.63 1.90 -15.62
N SER A 185 15.28 2.30 -16.85
CA SER A 185 13.96 2.04 -17.44
C SER A 185 13.68 0.54 -17.58
N ASN A 186 14.67 -0.26 -17.97
CA ASN A 186 14.49 -1.72 -18.06
C ASN A 186 14.28 -2.37 -16.68
N VAL A 187 14.97 -1.88 -15.63
CA VAL A 187 14.77 -2.36 -14.26
C VAL A 187 13.31 -2.11 -13.83
N VAL A 188 12.79 -0.90 -14.06
CA VAL A 188 11.37 -0.57 -13.74
C VAL A 188 10.40 -1.40 -14.59
N GLN A 189 10.72 -1.67 -15.86
CA GLN A 189 9.92 -2.54 -16.71
C GLN A 189 9.92 -4.00 -16.24
N GLN A 190 11.03 -4.52 -15.71
CA GLN A 190 11.12 -5.87 -15.14
C GLN A 190 10.34 -5.93 -13.81
N TYR A 191 10.52 -4.94 -12.92
CA TYR A 191 9.75 -4.83 -11.68
C TYR A 191 8.23 -4.83 -11.92
N THR A 192 7.74 -3.95 -12.81
CA THR A 192 6.30 -3.88 -13.15
C THR A 192 5.83 -5.08 -13.98
N ASN A 193 6.73 -5.88 -14.54
CA ASN A 193 6.35 -7.17 -15.11
C ASN A 193 5.96 -8.17 -14.01
N ILE A 194 6.66 -8.12 -12.87
CA ILE A 194 6.46 -8.99 -11.70
C ILE A 194 5.22 -8.57 -10.91
N VAL A 195 5.18 -7.32 -10.45
CA VAL A 195 4.11 -6.85 -9.54
C VAL A 195 2.82 -6.43 -10.28
N GLY A 196 2.87 -6.35 -11.61
CA GLY A 196 1.76 -5.93 -12.46
C GLY A 196 2.00 -4.57 -13.12
N ARG A 197 1.60 -4.49 -14.40
CA ARG A 197 1.70 -3.25 -15.18
C ARG A 197 0.70 -2.24 -14.67
N THR A 198 1.09 -0.96 -14.71
CA THR A 198 0.22 0.16 -14.36
C THR A 198 -1.08 0.11 -15.16
N PHE A 199 -2.20 0.39 -14.50
CA PHE A 199 -3.49 0.45 -15.16
C PHE A 199 -3.53 1.54 -16.24
N MET A 200 -4.39 1.37 -17.24
CA MET A 200 -4.67 2.43 -18.21
C MET A 200 -5.77 3.34 -17.65
N PRO A 201 -5.49 4.62 -17.35
CA PRO A 201 -6.52 5.52 -16.85
C PRO A 201 -7.55 5.87 -17.93
N PRO A 202 -8.77 6.30 -17.54
CA PRO A 202 -9.65 7.00 -18.45
C PRO A 202 -9.06 8.37 -18.83
N TYR A 203 -9.35 8.86 -20.04
CA TYR A 203 -8.71 10.09 -20.54
C TYR A 203 -9.01 11.33 -19.67
N TRP A 204 -10.26 11.45 -19.20
CA TRP A 204 -10.70 12.57 -18.35
C TRP A 204 -9.91 12.70 -17.05
N SER A 205 -9.30 11.62 -16.56
CA SER A 205 -8.54 11.68 -15.31
C SER A 205 -7.15 12.30 -15.45
N LEU A 206 -6.79 12.70 -16.67
CA LEU A 206 -5.59 13.49 -16.95
C LEU A 206 -5.90 14.99 -16.99
N GLY A 207 -7.18 15.37 -16.88
CA GLY A 207 -7.64 16.75 -16.79
C GLY A 207 -7.32 17.38 -15.44
N PHE A 208 -7.86 18.57 -15.18
CA PHE A 208 -7.70 19.23 -13.88
C PHE A 208 -8.82 18.84 -12.91
N HIS A 209 -8.43 18.55 -11.67
CA HIS A 209 -9.31 18.07 -10.60
C HIS A 209 -9.38 19.14 -9.51
N LEU A 210 -10.59 19.46 -9.02
CA LEU A 210 -10.79 20.43 -7.94
C LEU A 210 -11.40 19.74 -6.72
N CYS A 211 -10.74 19.87 -5.57
CA CYS A 211 -11.13 19.26 -4.30
C CYS A 211 -10.79 20.17 -3.13
N ARG A 212 -11.43 19.93 -1.97
CA ARG A 212 -10.96 20.31 -0.64
C ARG A 212 -11.77 19.58 0.43
N PHE A 213 -11.16 19.41 1.61
CA PHE A 213 -11.92 19.27 2.84
C PHE A 213 -12.59 20.61 3.21
N GLY A 214 -13.87 20.56 3.60
CA GLY A 214 -14.60 21.71 4.15
C GLY A 214 -15.26 22.60 3.10
N TYR A 215 -15.73 22.05 1.98
CA TYR A 215 -16.79 22.73 1.23
C TYR A 215 -18.02 22.89 2.13
N GLY A 216 -18.39 21.84 2.87
CA GLY A 216 -19.42 21.86 3.90
C GLY A 216 -20.87 22.00 3.43
N SER A 217 -21.13 22.24 2.14
CA SER A 217 -22.45 22.13 1.51
C SER A 217 -22.34 22.06 -0.01
N LEU A 218 -23.41 21.60 -0.67
CA LEU A 218 -23.48 21.57 -2.13
C LEU A 218 -23.49 22.97 -2.74
N ASP A 219 -24.17 23.94 -2.12
CA ASP A 219 -24.16 25.35 -2.55
C ASP A 219 -22.72 25.92 -2.63
N LYS A 220 -21.90 25.65 -1.61
CA LYS A 220 -20.50 26.10 -1.58
C LYS A 220 -19.63 25.36 -2.59
N THR A 221 -19.89 24.07 -2.81
CA THR A 221 -19.26 23.27 -3.86
C THR A 221 -19.55 23.90 -5.23
N ASN A 222 -20.82 24.12 -5.55
CA ASN A 222 -21.26 24.68 -6.83
C ASN A 222 -20.73 26.11 -7.05
N LYS A 223 -20.82 26.99 -6.04
CA LYS A 223 -20.24 28.35 -6.12
C LYS A 223 -18.74 28.34 -6.37
N THR A 224 -18.02 27.38 -5.78
CA THR A 224 -16.57 27.25 -5.99
C THR A 224 -16.25 26.70 -7.38
N LEU A 225 -17.04 25.75 -7.89
CA LEU A 225 -16.91 25.28 -9.26
C LEU A 225 -17.20 26.41 -10.27
N GLN A 226 -18.35 27.08 -10.13
CA GLN A 226 -18.81 28.08 -11.09
C GLN A 226 -17.85 29.27 -11.20
N ARG A 227 -17.33 29.79 -10.07
CA ARG A 227 -16.36 30.90 -10.14
C ARG A 227 -15.07 30.53 -10.89
N ASN A 228 -14.66 29.25 -10.90
CA ASN A 228 -13.49 28.80 -11.64
C ASN A 228 -13.81 28.68 -13.13
N ILE A 229 -15.00 28.16 -13.47
CA ILE A 229 -15.51 28.12 -14.85
C ILE A 229 -15.62 29.54 -15.42
N ASP A 230 -16.21 30.47 -14.67
CA ASP A 230 -16.35 31.89 -15.06
C ASP A 230 -14.99 32.56 -15.27
N ALA A 231 -13.96 32.10 -14.55
CA ALA A 231 -12.58 32.57 -14.69
C ALA A 231 -11.82 31.89 -15.86
N GLY A 232 -12.46 30.96 -16.59
CA GLY A 232 -11.86 30.24 -17.71
C GLY A 232 -10.94 29.08 -17.32
N ILE A 233 -11.02 28.60 -16.07
CA ILE A 233 -10.28 27.41 -15.64
C ILE A 233 -10.99 26.16 -16.14
N LEU A 234 -10.28 25.36 -16.93
CA LEU A 234 -10.78 24.07 -17.41
C LEU A 234 -10.74 23.06 -16.26
N ILE A 235 -11.91 22.61 -15.82
CA ILE A 235 -12.07 21.60 -14.77
C ILE A 235 -12.74 20.38 -15.41
N ASP A 236 -12.09 19.22 -15.35
CA ASP A 236 -12.68 17.96 -15.80
C ASP A 236 -13.43 17.27 -14.67
N VAL A 237 -12.99 17.45 -13.41
CA VAL A 237 -13.47 16.65 -12.29
C VAL A 237 -13.68 17.48 -11.02
N GLN A 238 -14.90 17.47 -10.51
CA GLN A 238 -15.23 17.99 -9.18
C GLN A 238 -15.22 16.84 -8.16
N TRP A 239 -14.67 17.12 -6.99
CA TRP A 239 -14.55 16.17 -5.89
C TRP A 239 -15.27 16.70 -4.66
N ASN A 240 -15.78 15.79 -3.84
CA ASN A 240 -16.15 16.13 -2.46
C ASN A 240 -15.44 15.17 -1.50
N ASP A 241 -14.80 15.78 -0.51
CA ASP A 241 -14.33 15.13 0.71
C ASP A 241 -15.53 14.70 1.58
N ILE A 242 -15.28 14.16 2.77
CA ILE A 242 -16.23 13.56 3.70
C ILE A 242 -17.47 14.41 4.02
N ASP A 243 -17.41 15.72 3.80
CA ASP A 243 -18.51 16.68 4.00
C ASP A 243 -19.83 16.25 3.35
N TYR A 244 -19.77 15.52 2.22
CA TYR A 244 -20.98 15.11 1.51
C TYR A 244 -21.78 14.05 2.27
N MET A 245 -21.14 13.27 3.16
CA MET A 245 -21.72 12.11 3.83
C MET A 245 -22.66 12.51 4.97
N ASN A 246 -23.69 11.70 5.23
CA ASN A 246 -24.51 11.86 6.43
C ASN A 246 -23.73 11.38 7.66
N LYS A 247 -23.29 12.31 8.51
CA LYS A 247 -22.49 12.04 9.72
C LYS A 247 -21.23 11.20 9.43
N SER A 248 -20.55 11.50 8.32
CA SER A 248 -19.31 10.82 7.91
C SER A 248 -19.48 9.31 7.67
N LYS A 249 -20.70 8.84 7.36
CA LYS A 249 -20.96 7.43 7.06
C LYS A 249 -20.83 7.17 5.56
N ASP A 250 -19.98 6.23 5.18
CA ASP A 250 -19.85 5.80 3.79
C ASP A 250 -21.19 5.40 3.18
N PHE A 251 -21.29 5.53 1.86
CA PHE A 251 -22.48 5.16 1.07
C PHE A 251 -23.76 5.91 1.46
N THR A 252 -23.62 7.08 2.06
CA THR A 252 -24.70 8.02 2.35
C THR A 252 -24.36 9.42 1.85
N TYR A 253 -25.35 10.31 1.76
CA TYR A 253 -25.11 11.75 1.65
C TYR A 253 -26.00 12.53 2.62
N ASP A 254 -25.55 13.71 3.05
CA ASP A 254 -26.30 14.60 3.95
C ASP A 254 -27.47 15.22 3.18
N GLU A 255 -28.68 14.74 3.44
CA GLU A 255 -29.90 15.16 2.75
C GLU A 255 -30.30 16.62 3.04
N ASP A 256 -29.68 17.30 4.02
CA ASP A 256 -29.93 18.71 4.31
C ASP A 256 -28.95 19.62 3.56
N LYS A 257 -27.64 19.33 3.66
CA LYS A 257 -26.58 20.17 3.07
C LYS A 257 -26.23 19.81 1.63
N PHE A 258 -26.58 18.59 1.22
CA PHE A 258 -26.30 18.01 -0.08
C PHE A 258 -27.56 17.40 -0.71
N ALA A 259 -28.75 17.88 -0.35
CA ALA A 259 -30.06 17.41 -0.85
C ALA A 259 -30.09 17.11 -2.36
N ASP A 260 -29.58 18.06 -3.16
CA ASP A 260 -29.62 18.01 -4.63
C ASP A 260 -28.34 17.40 -5.25
N LEU A 261 -27.59 16.59 -4.48
CA LEU A 261 -26.33 16.00 -4.97
C LEU A 261 -26.52 15.15 -6.23
N PRO A 262 -27.56 14.29 -6.36
CA PRO A 262 -27.81 13.57 -7.61
C PRO A 262 -27.96 14.51 -8.82
N ASP A 263 -28.78 15.55 -8.69
CA ASP A 263 -29.04 16.53 -9.76
C ASP A 263 -27.78 17.32 -10.11
N PHE A 264 -26.94 17.65 -9.12
CA PHE A 264 -25.65 18.29 -9.35
C PHE A 264 -24.71 17.40 -10.17
N VAL A 265 -24.66 16.09 -9.88
CA VAL A 265 -23.85 15.16 -10.66
C VAL A 265 -24.36 15.01 -12.09
N GLU A 266 -25.69 14.99 -12.29
CA GLU A 266 -26.27 15.03 -13.63
C GLU A 266 -25.90 16.32 -14.39
N TYR A 267 -25.92 17.48 -13.70
CA TYR A 267 -25.43 18.73 -14.27
C TYR A 267 -23.97 18.64 -14.70
N LEU A 268 -23.08 18.07 -13.87
CA LEU A 268 -21.68 17.86 -14.25
C LEU A 268 -21.56 17.03 -15.52
N HIS A 269 -22.27 15.90 -15.58
CA HIS A 269 -22.25 15.01 -16.75
C HIS A 269 -22.78 15.68 -18.02
N SER A 270 -23.84 16.49 -17.90
CA SER A 270 -24.41 17.23 -19.04
C SER A 270 -23.43 18.26 -19.63
N ASN A 271 -22.44 18.68 -18.86
CA ASN A 271 -21.38 19.60 -19.26
C ASN A 271 -20.05 18.89 -19.58
N GLY A 272 -20.03 17.56 -19.66
CA GLY A 272 -18.84 16.77 -19.95
C GLY A 272 -17.83 16.67 -18.80
N MET A 273 -18.22 17.09 -17.59
CA MET A 273 -17.43 16.94 -16.37
C MET A 273 -17.72 15.61 -15.67
N HIS A 274 -16.88 15.27 -14.70
CA HIS A 274 -16.94 14.04 -13.91
C HIS A 274 -16.99 14.35 -12.42
N TYR A 275 -17.49 13.40 -11.64
CA TYR A 275 -17.60 13.52 -10.19
C TYR A 275 -16.84 12.41 -9.47
N VAL A 276 -16.05 12.76 -8.45
CA VAL A 276 -15.33 11.78 -7.62
C VAL A 276 -15.73 11.97 -6.16
N ILE A 277 -16.04 10.85 -5.50
CA ILE A 277 -16.34 10.81 -4.08
C ILE A 277 -15.16 10.24 -3.29
N MET A 278 -14.96 10.71 -2.07
CA MET A 278 -14.13 10.03 -1.08
C MET A 278 -14.91 8.90 -0.40
N THR A 279 -14.26 7.78 -0.10
CA THR A 279 -14.78 6.73 0.79
C THR A 279 -13.67 6.33 1.77
N ASP A 280 -14.06 5.99 3.00
CA ASP A 280 -13.15 5.39 3.97
C ASP A 280 -13.34 3.86 3.99
N PRO A 281 -12.36 3.09 4.50
CA PRO A 281 -12.57 1.67 4.77
C PRO A 281 -13.41 1.46 6.04
N GLY A 282 -13.51 2.44 6.93
CA GLY A 282 -14.13 2.31 8.23
C GLY A 282 -15.66 2.46 8.19
N ILE A 283 -16.40 1.42 8.56
CA ILE A 283 -17.87 1.44 8.58
C ILE A 283 -18.38 1.76 9.99
N SER A 284 -19.30 2.73 10.11
CA SER A 284 -19.94 3.04 11.40
C SER A 284 -20.66 1.84 12.00
N SER A 285 -20.49 1.59 13.28
CA SER A 285 -21.07 0.45 14.01
C SER A 285 -22.01 0.87 15.14
N SER A 286 -22.53 2.10 15.11
CA SER A 286 -23.30 2.69 16.21
C SER A 286 -24.76 2.97 15.88
N GLU A 287 -25.17 2.67 14.65
CA GLU A 287 -26.55 2.83 14.20
C GLU A 287 -27.44 1.69 14.71
N GLU A 288 -28.74 1.94 14.79
CA GLU A 288 -29.70 0.90 15.15
C GLU A 288 -29.73 -0.20 14.08
N SER A 289 -29.87 -1.46 14.49
CA SER A 289 -29.91 -2.57 13.54
C SER A 289 -31.01 -2.39 12.50
N GLY A 290 -30.65 -2.55 11.23
CA GLY A 290 -31.55 -2.39 10.08
C GLY A 290 -31.65 -0.96 9.55
N THR A 291 -30.89 -0.01 10.10
CA THR A 291 -30.91 1.41 9.67
C THR A 291 -29.69 1.81 8.85
N TYR A 292 -28.64 0.98 8.80
CA TYR A 292 -27.42 1.27 8.08
C TYR A 292 -26.90 0.02 7.35
N PRO A 293 -27.41 -0.26 6.13
CA PRO A 293 -27.13 -1.49 5.39
C PRO A 293 -25.65 -1.85 5.23
N PRO A 294 -24.69 -0.93 5.05
CA PRO A 294 -23.27 -1.28 5.03
C PRO A 294 -22.83 -2.01 6.29
N TYR A 295 -23.27 -1.57 7.47
CA TYR A 295 -22.96 -2.26 8.71
C TYR A 295 -23.74 -3.57 8.86
N ASP A 296 -25.05 -3.52 8.63
CA ASP A 296 -25.94 -4.68 8.80
C ASP A 296 -25.54 -5.85 7.88
N ASP A 297 -25.29 -5.59 6.60
CA ASP A 297 -24.84 -6.59 5.62
C ASP A 297 -23.48 -7.19 6.00
N GLY A 298 -22.55 -6.37 6.49
CA GLY A 298 -21.21 -6.83 6.88
C GLY A 298 -21.24 -7.70 8.14
N VAL A 299 -22.18 -7.43 9.07
CA VAL A 299 -22.42 -8.29 10.24
C VAL A 299 -23.07 -9.61 9.82
N GLU A 300 -24.06 -9.57 8.93
CA GLU A 300 -24.75 -10.77 8.42
C GLU A 300 -23.79 -11.77 7.77
N ASP A 301 -22.85 -11.27 6.94
CA ASP A 301 -21.88 -12.10 6.23
C ASP A 301 -20.57 -12.36 6.99
N ASP A 302 -20.44 -11.86 8.22
CA ASP A 302 -19.26 -11.98 9.09
C ASP A 302 -17.95 -11.42 8.49
N LEU A 303 -18.01 -10.21 7.94
CA LEU A 303 -16.95 -9.63 7.08
C LEU A 303 -16.01 -8.64 7.76
N PHE A 304 -16.22 -8.35 9.05
CA PHE A 304 -15.42 -7.38 9.77
C PHE A 304 -14.25 -8.04 10.51
N ILE A 305 -13.15 -7.31 10.62
CA ILE A 305 -11.99 -7.71 11.44
C ILE A 305 -12.44 -7.95 12.88
N LYS A 306 -11.86 -8.97 13.52
CA LYS A 306 -12.23 -9.41 14.87
C LYS A 306 -11.10 -9.24 15.88
N ASN A 307 -11.48 -9.09 17.14
CA ASN A 307 -10.58 -9.29 18.26
C ASN A 307 -10.12 -10.76 18.36
N PRO A 308 -9.03 -11.04 19.08
CA PRO A 308 -8.53 -12.40 19.30
C PRO A 308 -9.56 -13.37 19.91
N ASN A 309 -10.48 -12.87 20.74
CA ASN A 309 -11.57 -13.65 21.35
C ASN A 309 -12.76 -13.92 20.40
N GLY A 310 -12.70 -13.43 19.15
CA GLY A 310 -13.74 -13.61 18.14
C GLY A 310 -14.85 -12.57 18.14
N THR A 311 -14.85 -11.60 19.07
CA THR A 311 -15.78 -10.47 19.00
C THR A 311 -15.35 -9.47 17.93
N GLN A 312 -16.27 -8.65 17.45
CA GLN A 312 -15.98 -7.62 16.45
C GLN A 312 -14.94 -6.61 16.98
N PHE A 313 -13.94 -6.27 16.16
CA PHE A 313 -12.98 -5.23 16.48
C PHE A 313 -13.63 -3.86 16.25
N VAL A 314 -13.56 -2.98 17.25
CA VAL A 314 -14.11 -1.61 17.18
C VAL A 314 -12.99 -0.60 17.40
N GLY A 315 -12.74 0.22 16.38
CA GLY A 315 -11.86 1.39 16.42
C GLY A 315 -12.65 2.70 16.37
N LYS A 316 -11.99 3.75 15.90
CA LYS A 316 -12.57 5.09 15.76
C LYS A 316 -11.97 5.82 14.56
N VAL A 317 -12.82 6.31 13.68
CA VAL A 317 -12.45 7.27 12.62
C VAL A 317 -13.46 8.43 12.63
N TRP A 318 -13.86 8.95 11.47
CA TRP A 318 -14.63 10.18 11.32
C TRP A 318 -16.10 10.08 11.75
N THR A 319 -16.66 8.87 11.82
CA THR A 319 -18.06 8.64 12.25
C THR A 319 -18.25 9.00 13.72
N ASP A 320 -19.42 9.49 14.12
CA ASP A 320 -19.71 9.92 15.52
C ASP A 320 -19.50 8.81 16.56
N GLY A 321 -19.73 7.54 16.18
CA GLY A 321 -19.66 6.37 17.04
C GLY A 321 -18.39 5.52 16.87
N GLY A 322 -18.52 4.23 17.17
CA GLY A 322 -17.51 3.21 16.88
C GLY A 322 -17.43 2.90 15.39
N THR A 323 -16.24 2.46 14.96
CA THR A 323 -15.96 2.12 13.57
C THR A 323 -15.44 0.69 13.49
N VAL A 324 -15.95 -0.09 12.54
CA VAL A 324 -15.50 -1.45 12.25
C VAL A 324 -14.85 -1.48 10.87
N PHE A 325 -13.90 -2.39 10.69
CA PHE A 325 -13.07 -2.43 9.48
C PHE A 325 -13.41 -3.69 8.67
N PRO A 326 -13.89 -3.57 7.42
CA PRO A 326 -14.07 -4.69 6.53
C PRO A 326 -12.74 -5.40 6.31
N ASP A 327 -12.76 -6.73 6.34
CA ASP A 327 -11.60 -7.54 6.08
C ASP A 327 -11.46 -7.82 4.58
N PHE A 328 -10.64 -7.02 3.91
CA PHE A 328 -10.37 -7.18 2.48
C PHE A 328 -9.61 -8.46 2.10
N SER A 329 -9.18 -9.27 3.08
CA SER A 329 -8.65 -10.63 2.84
C SER A 329 -9.76 -11.69 2.75
N HIS A 330 -10.98 -11.39 3.18
CA HIS A 330 -12.09 -12.34 3.23
C HIS A 330 -12.60 -12.69 1.82
N PRO A 331 -12.84 -13.97 1.48
CA PRO A 331 -13.22 -14.38 0.11
C PRO A 331 -14.55 -13.80 -0.39
N LYS A 332 -15.47 -13.42 0.51
CA LYS A 332 -16.74 -12.78 0.16
C LYS A 332 -16.66 -11.25 0.06
N ILE A 333 -15.54 -10.62 0.44
CA ILE A 333 -15.48 -9.16 0.59
C ILE A 333 -15.79 -8.41 -0.70
N ASN A 334 -15.34 -8.94 -1.84
CA ASN A 334 -15.57 -8.31 -3.15
C ASN A 334 -17.06 -8.20 -3.48
N GLY A 335 -17.86 -9.19 -3.08
CA GLY A 335 -19.32 -9.18 -3.30
C GLY A 335 -20.00 -8.12 -2.43
N TYR A 336 -19.66 -8.08 -1.14
CA TYR A 336 -20.15 -7.08 -0.20
C TYR A 336 -19.77 -5.66 -0.64
N TRP A 337 -18.49 -5.40 -0.91
CA TRP A 337 -18.00 -4.07 -1.28
C TRP A 337 -18.61 -3.60 -2.60
N ALA A 338 -18.73 -4.48 -3.59
CA ALA A 338 -19.42 -4.18 -4.84
C ALA A 338 -20.91 -3.87 -4.63
N LYS A 339 -21.60 -4.58 -3.71
CA LYS A 339 -23.00 -4.30 -3.36
C LYS A 339 -23.15 -2.90 -2.78
N GLN A 340 -22.32 -2.51 -1.80
CA GLN A 340 -22.40 -1.18 -1.18
C GLN A 340 -22.12 -0.06 -2.19
N LEU A 341 -21.06 -0.22 -2.98
CA LEU A 341 -20.71 0.74 -4.04
C LEU A 341 -21.82 0.85 -5.09
N ALA A 342 -22.40 -0.27 -5.53
CA ALA A 342 -23.48 -0.28 -6.52
C ALA A 342 -24.75 0.37 -5.97
N ASN A 343 -25.10 0.11 -4.71
CA ASN A 343 -26.23 0.72 -4.03
C ASN A 343 -26.08 2.25 -3.99
N PHE A 344 -24.91 2.76 -3.60
CA PHE A 344 -24.68 4.20 -3.59
C PHE A 344 -24.62 4.79 -5.01
N TYR A 345 -24.03 4.07 -5.98
CA TYR A 345 -24.02 4.49 -7.38
C TYR A 345 -25.43 4.59 -7.98
N ASN A 346 -26.41 3.85 -7.45
CA ASN A 346 -27.81 3.96 -7.88
C ASN A 346 -28.46 5.27 -7.44
N ILE A 347 -27.89 5.95 -6.43
CA ILE A 347 -28.35 7.23 -5.91
C ILE A 347 -27.51 8.37 -6.53
N VAL A 348 -26.19 8.29 -6.45
CA VAL A 348 -25.25 9.30 -6.94
C VAL A 348 -24.35 8.69 -8.01
N LYS A 349 -24.43 9.16 -9.26
CA LYS A 349 -23.72 8.58 -10.42
C LYS A 349 -22.23 8.96 -10.49
N TYR A 350 -21.47 8.74 -9.43
CA TYR A 350 -20.04 9.09 -9.37
C TYR A 350 -19.17 8.37 -10.43
N ASP A 351 -18.08 9.00 -10.86
CA ASP A 351 -17.21 8.53 -11.93
C ASP A 351 -15.91 7.88 -11.44
N GLY A 352 -15.53 8.13 -10.20
CA GLY A 352 -14.38 7.50 -9.58
C GLY A 352 -14.46 7.59 -8.08
N ILE A 353 -13.51 6.93 -7.42
CA ILE A 353 -13.48 6.80 -5.97
C ILE A 353 -12.09 7.20 -5.48
N TRP A 354 -12.07 8.01 -4.45
CA TRP A 354 -10.90 8.28 -3.64
C TRP A 354 -11.01 7.43 -2.37
N ILE A 355 -10.18 6.40 -2.26
CA ILE A 355 -10.12 5.55 -1.06
C ILE A 355 -9.06 6.12 -0.10
N ASP A 356 -9.52 6.66 1.03
CA ASP A 356 -8.67 7.31 2.02
C ASP A 356 -8.63 6.51 3.33
N MET A 357 -7.78 6.92 4.28
CA MET A 357 -7.74 6.33 5.64
C MET A 357 -7.39 4.82 5.68
N ASN A 358 -6.78 4.30 4.61
CA ASN A 358 -6.68 2.87 4.33
C ASN A 358 -5.34 2.20 4.68
N GLU A 359 -4.55 2.82 5.55
CA GLU A 359 -3.35 2.19 6.11
C GLU A 359 -3.61 0.83 6.80
N PRO A 360 -4.65 0.60 7.63
CA PRO A 360 -5.81 1.43 8.00
C PRO A 360 -5.53 2.41 9.14
N SER A 361 -6.00 3.65 8.98
CA SER A 361 -5.95 4.67 10.02
C SER A 361 -6.97 4.40 11.13
N ASN A 362 -6.59 4.76 12.34
CA ASN A 362 -7.44 4.66 13.51
C ASN A 362 -7.07 5.79 14.48
N PHE A 363 -8.07 6.49 15.00
CA PHE A 363 -7.87 7.56 15.99
C PHE A 363 -7.55 7.00 17.38
N PHE A 364 -7.79 5.70 17.59
CA PHE A 364 -7.24 4.96 18.72
C PHE A 364 -5.87 4.38 18.39
N ASN A 365 -5.09 4.08 19.44
CA ASN A 365 -3.94 3.20 19.35
C ASN A 365 -4.43 1.78 19.66
N GLY A 366 -4.75 1.01 18.63
CA GLY A 366 -5.39 -0.30 18.79
C GLY A 366 -6.91 -0.21 18.89
N GLY A 367 -7.54 -1.09 19.68
CA GLY A 367 -8.99 -1.09 19.86
C GLY A 367 -9.47 -0.06 20.89
N SER A 368 -10.79 0.12 20.98
CA SER A 368 -11.43 0.93 22.03
C SER A 368 -11.04 0.54 23.46
N ASN A 369 -10.66 -0.72 23.68
CA ASN A 369 -10.19 -1.26 24.96
C ASN A 369 -8.67 -1.50 24.98
N GLY A 370 -7.91 -0.88 24.06
CA GLY A 370 -6.50 -1.18 23.83
C GLY A 370 -6.28 -2.53 23.14
N CYS A 371 -5.06 -3.06 23.25
CA CYS A 371 -4.67 -4.36 22.69
C CYS A 371 -4.31 -5.35 23.78
N MET A 372 -4.45 -6.65 23.49
CA MET A 372 -4.01 -7.69 24.42
C MET A 372 -2.49 -7.72 24.54
N ASN A 373 -1.97 -8.09 25.71
CA ASN A 373 -0.52 -8.32 25.82
C ASN A 373 -0.13 -9.56 25.00
N SER A 374 0.76 -9.39 24.03
CA SER A 374 1.19 -10.43 23.10
C SER A 374 2.52 -10.04 22.47
N SER A 375 3.32 -11.03 22.07
CA SER A 375 4.54 -10.80 21.29
C SER A 375 4.28 -10.22 19.90
N TYR A 376 3.03 -10.19 19.42
CA TYR A 376 2.69 -9.48 18.19
C TYR A 376 2.49 -7.97 18.40
N GLU A 377 2.05 -7.56 19.60
CA GLU A 377 1.92 -6.13 19.94
C GLU A 377 3.25 -5.54 20.41
N ASP A 378 4.05 -6.34 21.13
CA ASP A 378 5.39 -6.02 21.60
C ASP A 378 6.40 -7.09 21.13
N PRO A 379 6.80 -7.06 19.84
CA PRO A 379 7.72 -8.05 19.29
C PRO A 379 9.13 -7.92 19.86
N PRO A 380 9.92 -9.02 19.87
CA PRO A 380 11.30 -9.00 20.36
C PRO A 380 12.21 -7.97 19.66
N TYR A 381 11.86 -7.59 18.43
CA TYR A 381 12.45 -6.48 17.70
C TYR A 381 11.32 -5.56 17.19
N VAL A 382 11.35 -4.29 17.60
CA VAL A 382 10.43 -3.27 17.10
C VAL A 382 11.14 -2.43 16.03
N PRO A 383 10.70 -2.49 14.76
CA PRO A 383 11.22 -1.63 13.71
C PRO A 383 11.07 -0.15 14.07
N ASN A 384 12.02 0.69 13.65
CA ASN A 384 12.10 2.10 14.05
C ASN A 384 12.07 2.36 15.57
N GLY A 385 12.69 1.48 16.36
CA GLY A 385 12.74 1.51 17.84
C GLY A 385 13.19 2.80 18.52
N ASP A 386 13.48 3.87 17.78
CA ASP A 386 13.71 5.23 18.28
C ASP A 386 12.39 6.01 18.51
N SER A 387 11.26 5.52 17.97
CA SER A 387 9.97 6.22 18.06
C SER A 387 9.24 6.05 19.40
N ASN A 388 9.57 5.03 20.21
CA ASN A 388 8.82 4.63 21.42
C ASN A 388 7.30 4.41 21.20
N LEU A 389 6.86 4.30 19.93
CA LEU A 389 5.45 4.08 19.59
C LEU A 389 5.25 2.58 19.34
N PRO A 390 4.16 1.99 19.86
CA PRO A 390 3.82 0.61 19.53
C PRO A 390 3.41 0.50 18.06
N LEU A 391 3.50 -0.72 17.48
CA LEU A 391 3.09 -0.95 16.08
C LEU A 391 1.63 -0.60 15.82
N TYR A 392 0.75 -0.78 16.81
CA TYR A 392 -0.67 -0.43 16.72
C TYR A 392 -0.95 1.08 16.89
N HIS A 393 0.08 1.93 16.95
CA HIS A 393 -0.10 3.38 17.02
C HIS A 393 -0.81 3.90 15.77
N LYS A 394 -1.92 4.64 15.97
CA LYS A 394 -2.81 5.13 14.90
C LYS A 394 -3.31 4.05 13.92
N THR A 395 -3.35 2.80 14.34
CA THR A 395 -3.92 1.71 13.55
C THR A 395 -4.60 0.70 14.48
N ILE A 396 -4.93 -0.48 13.99
CA ILE A 396 -5.61 -1.52 14.78
C ILE A 396 -4.60 -2.44 15.48
N CYS A 397 -5.06 -3.27 16.41
CA CYS A 397 -4.17 -4.19 17.13
C CYS A 397 -3.50 -5.19 16.18
N MET A 398 -2.21 -5.48 16.37
CA MET A 398 -1.48 -6.45 15.54
C MET A 398 -2.05 -7.87 15.65
N THR A 399 -2.65 -8.19 16.80
CA THR A 399 -3.37 -9.43 17.06
C THR A 399 -4.79 -9.46 16.51
N ALA A 400 -5.31 -8.37 15.92
CA ALA A 400 -6.61 -8.37 15.28
C ALA A 400 -6.65 -9.42 14.16
N LYS A 401 -7.73 -10.18 14.11
CA LYS A 401 -7.90 -11.35 13.24
C LYS A 401 -8.56 -10.94 11.94
N HIS A 402 -7.82 -11.13 10.86
CA HIS A 402 -8.36 -11.24 9.51
C HIS A 402 -8.69 -12.71 9.23
N TYR A 403 -9.37 -12.96 8.12
CA TYR A 403 -9.74 -14.27 7.63
C TYR A 403 -8.50 -15.13 7.34
N SER A 404 -7.48 -14.55 6.70
CA SER A 404 -6.28 -15.28 6.29
C SER A 404 -5.17 -15.31 7.34
N THR A 405 -5.10 -14.31 8.24
CA THR A 405 -3.95 -14.11 9.15
C THR A 405 -4.26 -13.07 10.24
N LEU A 406 -3.27 -12.78 11.09
CA LEU A 406 -3.28 -11.62 11.98
C LEU A 406 -2.94 -10.33 11.23
N HIS A 407 -3.43 -9.20 11.73
CA HIS A 407 -3.14 -7.87 11.20
C HIS A 407 -1.63 -7.59 11.15
N TYR A 408 -0.85 -8.16 12.05
CA TYR A 408 0.62 -8.16 12.03
C TYR A 408 1.25 -8.52 10.67
N ASN A 409 0.61 -9.41 9.91
CA ASN A 409 1.05 -9.82 8.58
C ASN A 409 0.27 -9.10 7.45
N GLU A 410 -0.92 -8.60 7.73
CA GLU A 410 -1.84 -8.06 6.71
C GLU A 410 -1.82 -6.52 6.61
N HIS A 411 -1.28 -5.83 7.63
CA HIS A 411 -1.34 -4.38 7.77
C HIS A 411 -0.95 -3.64 6.49
N ASN A 412 0.26 -3.87 5.97
CA ASN A 412 0.73 -3.18 4.76
C ASN A 412 -0.03 -3.58 3.48
N LEU A 413 -0.88 -4.62 3.51
CA LEU A 413 -1.65 -5.09 2.35
C LEU A 413 -3.09 -4.58 2.32
N MET A 414 -3.60 -4.00 3.42
CA MET A 414 -5.00 -3.57 3.55
C MET A 414 -5.44 -2.66 2.38
N ALA A 415 -4.71 -1.57 2.16
CA ALA A 415 -4.97 -0.62 1.06
C ALA A 415 -4.92 -1.27 -0.33
N PHE A 416 -4.01 -2.22 -0.52
CA PHE A 416 -3.88 -2.90 -1.81
C PHE A 416 -5.08 -3.82 -2.08
N ARG A 417 -5.57 -4.52 -1.06
CA ARG A 417 -6.76 -5.36 -1.20
C ARG A 417 -8.03 -4.55 -1.37
N GLU A 418 -8.16 -3.43 -0.66
CA GLU A 418 -9.26 -2.49 -0.89
C GLU A 418 -9.25 -1.96 -2.31
N ALA A 419 -8.09 -1.58 -2.86
CA ALA A 419 -7.98 -1.14 -4.24
C ALA A 419 -8.36 -2.25 -5.24
N ILE A 420 -7.96 -3.50 -4.99
CA ILE A 420 -8.39 -4.66 -5.80
C ILE A 420 -9.93 -4.79 -5.77
N ALA A 421 -10.54 -4.76 -4.59
CA ALA A 421 -11.99 -4.88 -4.42
C ALA A 421 -12.73 -3.73 -5.11
N THR A 422 -12.27 -2.50 -4.92
CA THR A 422 -12.83 -1.29 -5.52
C THR A 422 -12.68 -1.29 -7.04
N ASN A 423 -11.53 -1.73 -7.57
CA ASN A 423 -11.29 -1.82 -9.02
C ASN A 423 -12.24 -2.82 -9.68
N GLN A 424 -12.39 -4.00 -9.08
CA GLN A 424 -13.33 -5.02 -9.55
C GLN A 424 -14.79 -4.54 -9.50
N ALA A 425 -15.18 -3.86 -8.42
CA ALA A 425 -16.52 -3.28 -8.28
C ALA A 425 -16.78 -2.23 -9.37
N LEU A 426 -15.89 -1.25 -9.54
CA LEU A 426 -16.07 -0.17 -10.52
C LEU A 426 -16.12 -0.66 -11.97
N LYS A 427 -15.31 -1.67 -12.33
CA LYS A 427 -15.41 -2.33 -13.64
C LYS A 427 -16.82 -2.87 -13.89
N ASN A 428 -17.45 -3.42 -12.86
CA ASN A 428 -18.77 -4.01 -12.96
C ASN A 428 -19.90 -2.99 -12.95
N ILE A 429 -19.81 -1.98 -12.08
CA ILE A 429 -20.81 -0.93 -11.90
C ILE A 429 -20.85 -0.02 -13.13
N ARG A 430 -19.68 0.50 -13.56
CA ARG A 430 -19.61 1.52 -14.61
C ARG A 430 -19.39 0.96 -16.01
N LYS A 431 -18.93 -0.29 -16.14
CA LYS A 431 -18.52 -0.90 -17.43
C LYS A 431 -17.54 -0.03 -18.22
N LYS A 432 -16.71 0.73 -17.52
CA LYS A 432 -15.68 1.66 -18.03
C LYS A 432 -14.37 1.42 -17.27
N ARG A 433 -13.29 2.07 -17.71
CA ARG A 433 -12.02 2.09 -16.95
C ARG A 433 -12.27 2.69 -15.55
N PRO A 434 -11.93 1.98 -14.47
CA PRO A 434 -11.98 2.54 -13.13
C PRO A 434 -11.06 3.76 -13.00
N PHE A 435 -11.47 4.70 -12.18
CA PHE A 435 -10.58 5.74 -11.64
C PHE A 435 -10.61 5.62 -10.13
N ILE A 436 -9.47 5.27 -9.56
CA ILE A 436 -9.29 5.07 -8.12
C ILE A 436 -8.02 5.81 -7.73
N ILE A 437 -8.09 6.60 -6.66
CA ILE A 437 -6.94 7.25 -6.04
C ILE A 437 -6.87 6.77 -4.59
N SER A 438 -5.76 6.15 -4.20
CA SER A 438 -5.56 5.52 -2.88
C SER A 438 -4.49 6.20 -2.07
N ARG A 439 -4.69 6.34 -0.75
CA ARG A 439 -3.67 6.92 0.13
C ARG A 439 -2.55 5.94 0.37
N ALA A 440 -2.84 4.88 1.10
CA ALA A 440 -1.88 3.84 1.36
C ALA A 440 -1.68 2.94 0.14
N SER A 441 -0.53 2.27 0.09
CA SER A 441 -0.16 1.44 -1.05
C SER A 441 0.87 0.37 -0.69
N PHE A 442 0.85 -0.71 -1.47
CA PHE A 442 1.90 -1.74 -1.46
C PHE A 442 2.46 -1.96 -2.86
N ALA A 443 3.54 -2.73 -2.98
CA ALA A 443 4.07 -3.15 -4.27
C ALA A 443 2.99 -3.83 -5.13
N GLY A 444 2.74 -3.27 -6.33
CA GLY A 444 1.67 -3.72 -7.24
C GLY A 444 0.43 -2.82 -7.27
N GLN A 445 0.29 -1.87 -6.33
CA GLN A 445 -0.85 -0.93 -6.25
C GLN A 445 -1.20 -0.27 -7.58
N GLY A 446 -0.18 0.12 -8.35
CA GLY A 446 -0.34 0.82 -9.64
C GLY A 446 -1.13 0.05 -10.70
N ARG A 447 -1.35 -1.26 -10.52
CA ARG A 447 -2.25 -2.07 -11.36
C ARG A 447 -3.73 -1.76 -11.11
N GLU A 448 -4.06 -1.28 -9.92
CA GLU A 448 -5.44 -1.16 -9.43
C GLU A 448 -5.86 0.29 -9.18
N SER A 449 -4.95 1.16 -8.71
CA SER A 449 -5.24 2.56 -8.43
C SER A 449 -4.07 3.50 -8.75
N GLY A 450 -4.37 4.79 -8.87
CA GLY A 450 -3.38 5.85 -8.66
C GLY A 450 -3.16 6.13 -7.17
N HIS A 451 -2.34 7.13 -6.89
CA HIS A 451 -1.91 7.53 -5.55
C HIS A 451 -1.60 9.04 -5.54
N TRP A 452 -1.70 9.69 -4.38
CA TRP A 452 -1.25 11.07 -4.15
C TRP A 452 -0.40 11.12 -2.89
N ASN A 453 0.47 12.12 -2.76
CA ASN A 453 1.47 12.22 -1.69
C ASN A 453 0.88 12.56 -0.30
N GLY A 454 -0.42 12.38 -0.09
CA GLY A 454 -1.10 12.66 1.17
C GLY A 454 -1.09 14.14 1.60
N ASP A 455 -1.04 14.34 2.91
CA ASP A 455 -1.26 15.61 3.59
C ASP A 455 0.01 16.47 3.63
N ILE A 456 0.45 16.92 2.46
CA ILE A 456 1.56 17.87 2.37
C ILE A 456 1.13 19.29 2.82
N SER A 457 2.07 20.05 3.34
CA SER A 457 1.87 21.44 3.74
C SER A 457 2.06 22.41 2.58
N SER A 458 1.38 23.56 2.63
CA SER A 458 1.58 24.66 1.67
C SER A 458 2.91 25.40 1.91
N THR A 459 4.03 24.73 1.66
CA THR A 459 5.38 25.25 1.84
C THR A 459 6.26 25.02 0.62
N TRP A 460 7.29 25.85 0.43
CA TRP A 460 8.28 25.67 -0.63
C TRP A 460 9.03 24.33 -0.53
N SER A 461 9.25 23.86 0.70
CA SER A 461 9.93 22.59 0.96
C SER A 461 9.11 21.40 0.46
N ASP A 462 7.82 21.38 0.78
CA ASP A 462 6.93 20.28 0.39
C ASP A 462 6.68 20.31 -1.12
N MET A 463 6.49 21.49 -1.70
CA MET A 463 6.43 21.65 -3.16
C MET A 463 7.68 21.07 -3.83
N ARG A 464 8.87 21.31 -3.28
CA ARG A 464 10.12 20.75 -3.80
C ARG A 464 10.18 19.22 -3.66
N TYR A 465 9.71 18.66 -2.55
CA TYR A 465 9.72 17.22 -2.31
C TYR A 465 8.66 16.45 -3.10
N THR A 466 7.73 17.14 -3.77
CA THR A 466 6.80 16.49 -4.72
C THR A 466 7.47 16.03 -6.02
N ILE A 467 8.71 16.44 -6.27
CA ILE A 467 9.55 16.06 -7.42
C ILE A 467 10.66 15.12 -6.94
#